data_AF-A0A438FQ74-F1
#
_entry.id   AF-A0A438FQ74-F1
#
_cell.length_a   1.000
_cell.length_b   1.000
_cell.length_c   1.000
_cell.angle_alpha   90.00
_cell.angle_beta   90.00
_cell.angle_gamma   90.00
#
_symmetry.space_group_name_H-M   'P 1'
#
loop_
_entity.id
_entity.type
_entity.pdbx_description
1 polymer ?
#
loop_
_entity_poly.entity_id
_entity_poly.type
_entity_poly.pdbx_seq_one_letter_code
_entity_poly.pdbx_strand_id
1 'polypeptide(L)'
;MHPPHMSAPSCIVPPTEQLVIRPHIVPLLPTFHGMESENPYSHIKEFEEVCNTFQEGGASIDLMRLKLFPFTLKDKAKIWLNSLRPRSIRTWTDLQAEFLKKFFPTHRTNGLKRQISNFSAKENEKFYECWERYMEAINACPHHGFDTWLLVSYFYDGVFFNEATPRNYVWRDFMSKNPEEAMDFLSYVAEVSRGWDEPNAREAKVAAMARRLEELEMKKVQEVQAISKTSVQAMPCSICQSYEHLVEECPTIPQ
;
A
#
# COMPACT_ATOMS: atom_id res chain seq x y z
N MET A 1 0.00 -2.42 57.53
CA MET A 1 0.41 -3.58 56.73
C MET A 1 0.71 -3.09 55.31
N HIS A 2 1.86 -3.45 54.73
CA HIS A 2 2.11 -3.18 53.31
C HIS A 2 1.35 -4.20 52.45
N PRO A 3 0.70 -3.77 51.36
CA PRO A 3 0.06 -4.71 50.47
C PRO A 3 1.11 -5.64 49.84
N PRO A 4 0.81 -6.95 49.69
CA PRO A 4 1.70 -7.85 48.97
C PRO A 4 1.81 -7.41 47.51
N HIS A 5 3.02 -7.45 46.96
CA HIS A 5 3.23 -7.20 45.54
C HIS A 5 2.56 -8.31 44.72
N MET A 6 1.49 -7.97 44.00
CA MET A 6 0.80 -8.88 43.09
C MET A 6 1.16 -8.49 41.65
N SER A 7 2.25 -9.05 41.11
CA SER A 7 2.50 -8.94 39.67
C SER A 7 1.54 -9.85 38.92
N ALA A 8 0.69 -9.26 38.09
CA ALA A 8 -0.07 -10.02 37.11
C ALA A 8 0.93 -10.66 36.12
N PRO A 9 0.82 -11.97 35.83
CA PRO A 9 1.66 -12.60 34.83
C PRO A 9 1.38 -11.99 33.44
N SER A 10 2.40 -11.94 32.59
CA SER A 10 2.27 -11.43 31.22
C SER A 10 1.17 -12.16 30.42
N CYS A 11 0.48 -11.42 29.56
CA CYS A 11 -0.43 -11.98 28.56
C CYS A 11 0.33 -12.74 27.46
N ILE A 12 1.59 -12.39 27.21
CA ILE A 12 2.47 -13.05 26.26
C ILE A 12 3.08 -14.29 26.93
N VAL A 13 2.94 -15.44 26.29
CA VAL A 13 3.57 -16.69 26.73
C VAL A 13 5.09 -16.53 26.63
N PRO A 14 5.85 -16.75 27.72
CA PRO A 14 7.29 -16.69 27.70
C PRO A 14 7.85 -17.66 26.65
N PRO A 15 8.67 -17.18 25.71
CA PRO A 15 9.26 -18.05 24.72
C PRO A 15 10.25 -19.03 25.34
N THR A 16 10.32 -20.23 24.78
CA THR A 16 11.28 -21.28 25.20
C THR A 16 12.72 -20.89 24.84
N GLU A 17 12.89 -20.12 23.76
CA GLU A 17 14.19 -19.62 23.30
C GLU A 17 14.60 -18.33 24.02
N GLN A 18 15.85 -18.30 24.49
CA GLN A 18 16.44 -17.13 25.12
C GLN A 18 16.99 -16.15 24.08
N LEU A 19 16.13 -15.24 23.60
CA LEU A 19 16.60 -14.05 22.88
C LEU A 19 17.12 -12.99 23.87
N VAL A 20 18.38 -12.57 23.70
CA VAL A 20 18.97 -11.42 24.40
C VAL A 20 18.64 -10.15 23.63
N ILE A 21 17.88 -9.25 24.24
CA ILE A 21 17.62 -7.93 23.67
C ILE A 21 18.82 -7.03 23.98
N ARG A 22 19.43 -6.47 22.94
CA ARG A 22 20.50 -5.48 23.13
C ARG A 22 19.88 -4.16 23.64
N PRO A 23 20.36 -3.60 24.76
CA PRO A 23 19.73 -2.41 25.38
C PRO A 23 19.61 -1.20 24.46
N HIS A 24 20.55 -1.03 23.51
CA HIS A 24 20.54 0.09 22.56
C HIS A 24 19.39 0.05 21.55
N ILE A 25 18.67 -1.06 21.43
CA ILE A 25 17.52 -1.19 20.53
C ILE A 25 16.29 -0.49 21.14
N VAL A 26 16.13 -0.53 22.47
CA VAL A 26 14.91 -0.02 23.14
C VAL A 26 14.64 1.46 22.85
N PRO A 27 15.63 2.37 22.85
CA PRO A 27 15.40 3.77 22.49
C PRO A 27 15.02 4.01 21.01
N LEU A 28 15.27 3.04 20.13
CA LEU A 28 14.94 3.13 18.70
C LEU A 28 13.54 2.65 18.38
N LEU A 29 12.84 2.05 19.36
CA LEU A 29 11.48 1.57 19.18
C LEU A 29 10.50 2.74 19.04
N PRO A 30 9.51 2.66 18.13
CA PRO A 30 8.44 3.63 18.07
C PRO A 30 7.60 3.57 19.35
N THR A 31 6.84 4.65 19.60
CA THR A 31 6.01 4.77 20.80
C THR A 31 4.54 4.92 20.42
N PHE A 32 3.66 4.19 21.10
CA PHE A 32 2.22 4.24 20.90
C PHE A 32 1.49 4.39 22.24
N HIS A 33 0.73 5.48 22.37
CA HIS A 33 0.05 5.86 23.60
C HIS A 33 -1.39 5.32 23.68
N GLY A 34 -1.97 4.97 22.54
CA GLY A 34 -3.38 4.59 22.41
C GLY A 34 -4.31 5.80 22.28
N MET A 35 -3.87 6.84 21.56
CA MET A 35 -4.66 8.02 21.22
C MET A 35 -5.45 7.81 19.93
N GLU A 36 -6.56 8.54 19.75
CA GLU A 36 -7.39 8.46 18.53
C GLU A 36 -6.65 8.96 17.28
N SER A 37 -5.71 9.90 17.46
CA SER A 37 -4.86 10.43 16.39
C SER A 37 -3.79 9.46 15.91
N GLU A 38 -3.38 8.49 16.74
CA GLU A 38 -2.35 7.52 16.37
C GLU A 38 -2.93 6.45 15.44
N ASN A 39 -2.15 6.01 14.44
CA ASN A 39 -2.54 4.93 13.54
C ASN A 39 -1.84 3.60 13.93
N PRO A 40 -2.59 2.59 14.38
CA PRO A 40 -2.07 1.26 14.71
C PRO A 40 -1.28 0.56 13.59
N TYR A 41 -1.68 0.73 12.32
CA TYR A 41 -0.98 0.10 11.20
C TYR A 41 0.36 0.78 10.94
N SER A 42 0.41 2.11 10.98
CA SER A 42 1.68 2.86 10.90
C SER A 42 2.63 2.45 12.02
N HIS A 43 2.14 2.35 13.26
CA HIS A 43 2.93 1.90 14.40
C HIS A 43 3.51 0.50 14.22
N ILE A 44 2.70 -0.47 13.77
CA ILE A 44 3.18 -1.83 13.47
C ILE A 44 4.25 -1.80 12.38
N LYS A 45 4.04 -1.04 11.30
CA LYS A 45 4.99 -0.93 10.19
C LYS A 45 6.34 -0.38 10.65
N GLU A 46 6.35 0.75 11.36
CA GLU A 46 7.56 1.36 11.91
C GLU A 46 8.28 0.40 12.87
N PHE A 47 7.52 -0.31 13.71
CA PHE A 47 8.08 -1.30 14.63
C PHE A 47 8.73 -2.48 13.89
N GLU A 48 8.07 -2.98 12.85
CA GLU A 48 8.59 -4.08 12.03
C GLU A 48 9.84 -3.66 11.26
N GLU A 49 9.92 -2.43 10.75
CA GLU A 49 11.12 -1.87 10.11
C GLU A 49 12.33 -1.84 11.06
N VAL A 50 12.12 -1.37 12.30
CA VAL A 50 13.15 -1.42 13.35
C VAL A 50 13.56 -2.86 13.61
N CYS A 51 12.60 -3.78 13.76
CA CYS A 51 12.92 -5.18 14.02
C CYS A 51 13.72 -5.82 12.88
N ASN A 52 13.34 -5.57 11.62
CA ASN A 52 14.01 -6.14 10.46
C ASN A 52 15.47 -5.66 10.32
N THR A 53 15.80 -4.48 10.86
CA THR A 53 17.17 -3.94 10.85
C THR A 53 18.12 -4.70 11.79
N PHE A 54 17.63 -5.18 12.93
CA PHE A 54 18.44 -5.80 13.98
C PHE A 54 18.42 -7.34 13.97
N GLN A 55 17.98 -7.94 12.87
CA GLN A 55 17.93 -9.39 12.73
C GLN A 55 19.36 -9.96 12.66
N GLU A 56 19.93 -10.32 13.81
CA GLU A 56 21.23 -10.99 13.91
C GLU A 56 21.05 -12.42 14.43
N GLY A 57 21.47 -13.41 13.62
CA GLY A 57 21.69 -14.79 14.05
C GLY A 57 20.45 -15.60 14.42
N GLY A 58 19.83 -16.29 13.45
CA GLY A 58 19.00 -17.50 13.61
C GLY A 58 17.73 -17.43 14.48
N ALA A 59 17.57 -16.44 15.34
CA ALA A 59 16.40 -16.27 16.19
C ALA A 59 15.19 -15.89 15.34
N SER A 60 14.03 -16.43 15.71
CA SER A 60 12.77 -16.09 15.04
C SER A 60 12.50 -14.59 15.16
N ILE A 61 12.26 -13.92 14.02
CA ILE A 61 11.86 -12.51 13.98
C ILE A 61 10.60 -12.26 14.83
N ASP A 62 9.69 -13.23 14.86
CA ASP A 62 8.45 -13.15 15.63
C ASP A 62 8.70 -13.19 17.14
N LEU A 63 9.71 -13.96 17.56
CA LEU A 63 10.16 -14.00 18.95
C LEU A 63 10.65 -12.60 19.40
N MET A 64 11.46 -11.97 18.55
CA MET A 64 11.94 -10.62 18.82
C MET A 64 10.81 -9.61 18.88
N ARG A 65 9.88 -9.67 17.91
CA ARG A 65 8.71 -8.81 17.87
C ARG A 65 7.85 -8.95 19.13
N LEU A 66 7.57 -10.18 19.57
CA LEU A 66 6.83 -10.45 20.81
C LEU A 66 7.51 -9.88 22.06
N LYS A 67 8.85 -9.96 22.15
CA LYS A 67 9.58 -9.42 23.31
C LYS A 67 9.68 -7.90 23.28
N LEU A 68 9.84 -7.29 22.11
CA LEU A 68 10.07 -5.85 21.97
C LEU A 68 8.78 -5.03 21.93
N PHE A 69 7.70 -5.55 21.35
CA PHE A 69 6.45 -4.80 21.18
C PHE A 69 5.90 -4.19 22.48
N PRO A 70 5.93 -4.88 23.64
CA PRO A 70 5.49 -4.30 24.91
C PRO A 70 6.23 -3.03 25.34
N PHE A 71 7.45 -2.79 24.85
CA PHE A 71 8.23 -1.58 25.15
C PHE A 71 7.76 -0.37 24.32
N THR A 72 7.10 -0.63 23.18
CA THR A 72 6.52 0.41 22.32
C THR A 72 5.27 1.05 22.93
N LEU A 73 4.55 0.33 23.81
CA LEU A 73 3.26 0.78 24.33
C LEU A 73 3.42 1.64 25.60
N LYS A 74 2.70 2.76 25.64
CA LYS A 74 2.60 3.69 26.79
C LYS A 74 1.14 3.91 27.18
N ASP A 75 0.93 4.52 28.34
CA ASP A 75 -0.36 5.00 28.83
C ASP A 75 -1.53 4.03 28.60
N LYS A 76 -2.54 4.44 27.82
CA LYS A 76 -3.75 3.65 27.55
C LYS A 76 -3.39 2.33 26.87
N ALA A 77 -2.43 2.34 25.95
CA ALA A 77 -1.98 1.12 25.27
C ALA A 77 -1.27 0.15 26.22
N LYS A 78 -0.43 0.67 27.13
CA LYS A 78 0.24 -0.18 28.13
C LYS A 78 -0.74 -0.77 29.14
N ILE A 79 -1.71 0.02 29.59
CA ILE A 79 -2.78 -0.43 30.48
C ILE A 79 -3.60 -1.54 29.81
N TRP A 80 -3.95 -1.36 28.53
CA TRP A 80 -4.66 -2.39 27.77
C TRP A 80 -3.88 -3.71 27.71
N LEU A 81 -2.59 -3.69 27.36
CA LEU A 81 -1.79 -4.91 27.26
C LEU A 81 -1.76 -5.68 28.60
N ASN A 82 -1.64 -4.95 29.71
CA ASN A 82 -1.63 -5.51 31.07
C ASN A 82 -3.02 -6.03 31.52
N SER A 83 -4.10 -5.59 30.87
CA SER A 83 -5.46 -6.05 31.16
C SER A 83 -5.85 -7.36 30.46
N LEU A 84 -5.05 -7.80 29.48
CA LEU A 84 -5.30 -9.03 28.75
C LEU A 84 -5.12 -10.26 29.66
N ARG A 85 -5.83 -11.34 29.32
CA ARG A 85 -5.74 -12.59 30.07
C ARG A 85 -4.29 -13.09 30.07
N PRO A 86 -3.74 -13.49 31.23
CA PRO A 86 -2.40 -14.08 31.27
C PRO A 86 -2.26 -15.26 30.32
N ARG A 87 -1.11 -15.36 29.64
CA ARG A 87 -0.76 -16.44 28.70
C ARG A 87 -1.76 -16.63 27.54
N SER A 88 -2.45 -15.57 27.09
CA SER A 88 -3.38 -15.62 25.97
C SER A 88 -2.73 -15.43 24.59
N ILE A 89 -1.57 -14.78 24.52
CA ILE A 89 -0.87 -14.46 23.27
C ILE A 89 0.31 -15.41 23.09
N ARG A 90 0.34 -16.16 21.97
CA ARG A 90 1.40 -17.13 21.66
C ARG A 90 2.28 -16.69 20.50
N THR A 91 1.71 -16.03 19.50
CA THR A 91 2.40 -15.66 18.27
C THR A 91 2.34 -14.15 18.04
N TRP A 92 3.24 -13.64 17.18
CA TRP A 92 3.19 -12.25 16.72
C TRP A 92 1.84 -11.92 16.09
N THR A 93 1.31 -12.83 15.26
CA THR A 93 -0.01 -12.70 14.62
C THR A 93 -1.14 -12.56 15.64
N ASP A 94 -1.13 -13.34 16.73
CA ASP A 94 -2.14 -13.20 17.80
C ASP A 94 -2.09 -11.82 18.44
N LEU A 95 -0.88 -11.30 18.69
CA LEU A 95 -0.67 -10.00 19.28
C LEU A 95 -1.17 -8.88 18.36
N GLN A 96 -0.79 -8.93 17.08
CA GLN A 96 -1.23 -7.97 16.07
C GLN A 96 -2.75 -7.95 15.97
N ALA A 97 -3.39 -9.12 15.93
CA ALA A 97 -4.83 -9.24 15.85
C ALA A 97 -5.54 -8.58 17.04
N GLU A 98 -5.12 -8.88 18.28
CA GLU A 98 -5.73 -8.26 19.47
C GLU A 98 -5.44 -6.76 19.57
N PHE A 99 -4.24 -6.31 19.17
CA PHE A 99 -3.88 -4.89 19.12
C PHE A 99 -4.75 -4.12 18.12
N LEU A 100 -4.85 -4.60 16.88
CA LEU A 100 -5.66 -3.98 15.84
C LEU A 100 -7.16 -4.01 16.19
N LYS A 101 -7.65 -5.12 16.76
CA LYS A 101 -9.03 -5.21 17.26
C LYS A 101 -9.33 -4.14 18.32
N LYS A 102 -8.37 -3.82 19.19
CA LYS A 102 -8.53 -2.81 20.23
C LYS A 102 -8.45 -1.38 19.69
N PHE A 103 -7.43 -1.07 18.90
CA PHE A 103 -7.08 0.31 18.54
C PHE A 103 -7.50 0.71 17.11
N PHE A 104 -7.96 -0.24 16.30
CA PHE A 104 -8.53 -0.01 14.97
C PHE A 104 -9.94 -0.62 14.84
N PRO A 105 -10.90 -0.16 15.64
CA PRO A 105 -12.26 -0.70 15.65
C PRO A 105 -12.99 -0.46 14.31
N THR A 106 -14.01 -1.28 14.03
CA THR A 106 -14.77 -1.24 12.77
C THR A 106 -15.34 0.13 12.42
N HIS A 107 -15.79 0.92 13.40
CA HIS A 107 -16.31 2.27 13.13
C HIS A 107 -15.23 3.22 12.57
N ARG A 108 -13.97 3.06 12.99
CA ARG A 108 -12.82 3.82 12.46
C ARG A 108 -12.56 3.41 11.01
N THR A 109 -12.54 2.10 10.73
CA THR A 109 -12.46 1.57 9.35
C THR A 109 -13.57 2.15 8.48
N ASN A 110 -14.82 2.17 8.94
CA ASN A 110 -15.95 2.71 8.18
C ASN A 110 -15.88 4.24 8.01
N GLY A 111 -15.27 4.95 8.96
CA GLY A 111 -14.99 6.39 8.83
C GLY A 111 -13.98 6.66 7.72
N LEU A 112 -12.86 5.96 7.73
CA LEU A 112 -11.80 6.09 6.72
C LEU A 112 -12.29 5.67 5.33
N LYS A 113 -13.04 4.55 5.22
CA LYS A 113 -13.67 4.14 3.95
C LYS A 113 -14.57 5.23 3.37
N ARG A 114 -15.35 5.92 4.22
CA ARG A 114 -16.20 7.05 3.80
C ARG A 114 -15.40 8.27 3.40
N GLN A 115 -14.28 8.56 4.07
CA GLN A 115 -13.37 9.64 3.67
C GLN A 115 -12.75 9.38 2.28
N ILE A 116 -12.41 8.12 1.97
CA ILE A 116 -11.91 7.71 0.67
C ILE A 116 -13.04 7.80 -0.38
N SER A 117 -14.21 7.20 -0.13
CA SER A 117 -15.28 7.11 -1.14
C SER A 117 -15.98 8.44 -1.43
N ASN A 118 -16.06 9.31 -0.44
CA ASN A 118 -16.73 10.61 -0.56
C ASN A 118 -15.69 11.75 -0.63
N PHE A 119 -14.48 11.43 -1.10
CA PHE A 119 -13.42 12.41 -1.20
C PHE A 119 -13.84 13.55 -2.12
N SER A 120 -13.49 14.78 -1.74
CA SER A 120 -13.69 15.95 -2.59
C SER A 120 -12.48 16.87 -2.47
N ALA A 121 -12.09 17.48 -3.58
CA ALA A 121 -11.12 18.58 -3.56
C ALA A 121 -11.69 19.77 -2.76
N LYS A 122 -10.84 20.43 -1.97
CA LYS A 122 -11.21 21.65 -1.25
C LYS A 122 -11.14 22.86 -2.17
N GLU A 123 -11.82 23.94 -1.79
CA GLU A 123 -11.73 25.21 -2.50
C GLU A 123 -10.28 25.72 -2.50
N ASN A 124 -9.79 26.16 -3.67
CA ASN A 124 -8.42 26.64 -3.89
C ASN A 124 -7.30 25.64 -3.53
N GLU A 125 -7.60 24.35 -3.39
CA GLU A 125 -6.61 23.31 -3.14
C GLU A 125 -5.84 22.98 -4.41
N LYS A 126 -4.51 22.98 -4.33
CA LYS A 126 -3.68 22.62 -5.47
C LYS A 126 -3.77 21.12 -5.73
N PHE A 127 -3.57 20.71 -6.98
CA PHE A 127 -3.72 19.30 -7.36
C PHE A 127 -2.77 18.38 -6.58
N TYR A 128 -1.50 18.76 -6.39
CA TYR A 128 -0.56 17.95 -5.59
C TYR A 128 -1.00 17.79 -4.13
N GLU A 129 -1.50 18.86 -3.51
CA GLU A 129 -1.98 18.85 -2.12
C GLU A 129 -3.21 17.96 -1.99
N CYS A 130 -4.11 18.06 -2.96
CA CYS A 130 -5.29 17.21 -3.07
C CYS A 130 -4.91 15.72 -3.22
N TRP A 131 -3.94 15.42 -4.10
CA TRP A 131 -3.44 14.06 -4.30
C TRP A 131 -2.76 13.49 -3.05
N GLU A 132 -1.87 14.25 -2.42
CA GLU A 132 -1.20 13.85 -1.17
C GLU A 132 -2.22 13.54 -0.07
N ARG A 133 -3.22 14.41 0.12
CA ARG A 133 -4.31 14.18 1.07
C ARG A 133 -5.14 12.94 0.76
N TYR A 134 -5.36 12.63 -0.52
CA TYR A 134 -6.05 11.42 -0.92
C TYR A 134 -5.23 10.16 -0.60
N MET A 135 -3.94 10.18 -0.92
CA MET A 135 -3.02 9.07 -0.64
C MET A 135 -2.86 8.85 0.87
N GLU A 136 -2.82 9.91 1.68
CA GLU A 136 -2.86 9.81 3.15
C GLU A 136 -4.12 9.09 3.65
N ALA A 137 -5.29 9.39 3.08
CA ALA A 137 -6.54 8.74 3.44
C ALA A 137 -6.55 7.25 3.10
N ILE A 138 -6.01 6.86 1.93
CA ILE A 138 -5.83 5.47 1.52
C ILE A 138 -4.88 4.75 2.47
N ASN A 139 -3.70 5.33 2.70
CA ASN A 139 -2.64 4.75 3.53
C ASN A 139 -3.03 4.62 5.01
N ALA A 140 -3.96 5.45 5.49
CA ALA A 140 -4.49 5.34 6.84
C ALA A 140 -5.32 4.07 7.06
N CYS A 141 -5.81 3.41 6.00
CA CYS A 141 -6.64 2.21 6.07
C CYS A 141 -6.23 1.16 5.02
N PRO A 142 -5.06 0.50 5.17
CA PRO A 142 -4.54 -0.43 4.15
C PRO A 142 -5.46 -1.63 3.87
N HIS A 143 -6.35 -1.96 4.80
CA HIS A 143 -7.38 -3.00 4.69
C HIS A 143 -8.74 -2.45 4.21
N HIS A 144 -8.77 -1.35 3.46
CA HIS A 144 -10.01 -0.73 2.98
C HIS A 144 -10.84 -1.65 2.05
N GLY A 145 -10.19 -2.56 1.32
CA GLY A 145 -10.87 -3.54 0.45
C GLY A 145 -11.46 -2.97 -0.84
N PHE A 146 -11.34 -1.66 -1.10
CA PHE A 146 -11.50 -1.10 -2.44
C PHE A 146 -10.41 -1.60 -3.38
N ASP A 147 -10.80 -1.97 -4.60
CA ASP A 147 -9.86 -2.23 -5.68
C ASP A 147 -9.26 -0.91 -6.22
N THR A 148 -8.14 -1.02 -6.92
CA THR A 148 -7.39 0.12 -7.45
C THR A 148 -8.25 1.00 -8.35
N TRP A 149 -9.14 0.42 -9.18
CA TRP A 149 -9.96 1.19 -10.09
C TRP A 149 -11.00 2.03 -9.35
N LEU A 150 -11.61 1.47 -8.33
CA LEU A 150 -12.56 2.19 -7.49
C LEU A 150 -11.88 3.35 -6.74
N LEU A 151 -10.65 3.17 -6.26
CA LEU A 151 -9.85 4.26 -5.68
C LEU A 151 -9.58 5.37 -6.71
N VAL A 152 -9.20 5.00 -7.92
CA VAL A 152 -8.96 5.94 -9.02
C VAL A 152 -10.25 6.71 -9.36
N SER A 153 -11.39 6.01 -9.42
CA SER A 153 -12.72 6.61 -9.68
C SER A 153 -13.12 7.62 -8.60
N TYR A 154 -12.98 7.29 -7.31
CA TYR A 154 -13.36 8.22 -6.24
C TYR A 154 -12.55 9.51 -6.27
N PHE A 155 -11.25 9.43 -6.54
CA PHE A 155 -10.43 10.62 -6.70
C PHE A 155 -10.86 11.43 -7.92
N TYR A 156 -11.05 10.76 -9.05
CA TYR A 156 -11.51 11.40 -10.27
C TYR A 156 -12.82 12.17 -10.04
N ASP A 157 -13.83 11.52 -9.48
CA ASP A 157 -15.12 12.16 -9.17
C ASP A 157 -14.95 13.32 -8.19
N GLY A 158 -14.18 13.14 -7.12
CA GLY A 158 -13.93 14.14 -6.10
C GLY A 158 -13.20 15.40 -6.58
N VAL A 159 -12.42 15.29 -7.67
CA VAL A 159 -11.71 16.41 -8.30
C VAL A 159 -12.49 16.99 -9.48
N PHE A 160 -13.20 16.16 -10.25
CA PHE A 160 -13.91 16.55 -11.47
C PHE A 160 -15.07 17.53 -11.22
N PHE A 161 -15.69 17.46 -10.04
CA PHE A 161 -16.75 18.38 -9.62
C PHE A 161 -16.25 19.73 -9.05
N ASN A 162 -14.93 19.99 -9.00
CA ASN A 162 -14.38 21.26 -8.54
C ASN A 162 -13.82 22.07 -9.75
N GLU A 163 -14.25 23.33 -9.90
CA GLU A 163 -14.18 24.07 -11.17
C GLU A 163 -12.79 24.59 -11.61
N ALA A 164 -11.73 24.34 -10.83
CA ALA A 164 -10.45 25.05 -10.94
C ALA A 164 -9.38 24.44 -11.88
N THR A 165 -9.57 23.24 -12.44
CA THR A 165 -8.53 22.55 -13.23
C THR A 165 -8.87 22.57 -14.74
N PRO A 166 -7.93 22.88 -15.65
CA PRO A 166 -8.21 22.89 -17.08
C PRO A 166 -8.51 21.46 -17.56
N ARG A 167 -9.80 21.24 -17.82
CA ARG A 167 -10.40 20.01 -18.33
C ARG A 167 -9.97 19.74 -19.78
N ASN A 168 -9.94 18.45 -20.14
CA ASN A 168 -9.96 17.87 -21.50
C ASN A 168 -8.66 17.41 -22.20
N TYR A 169 -7.46 17.55 -21.64
CA TYR A 169 -6.27 16.89 -22.23
C TYR A 169 -5.64 15.82 -21.34
N VAL A 170 -5.38 16.14 -20.07
CA VAL A 170 -4.77 15.21 -19.09
C VAL A 170 -5.66 13.98 -18.81
N TRP A 171 -6.98 14.17 -18.84
CA TRP A 171 -7.97 13.15 -18.48
C TRP A 171 -8.50 12.34 -19.66
N ARG A 172 -8.20 12.75 -20.90
CA ARG A 172 -8.76 12.11 -22.10
C ARG A 172 -8.19 10.71 -22.33
N ASP A 173 -6.92 10.53 -21.98
CA ASP A 173 -6.19 9.26 -22.13
C ASP A 173 -6.10 8.48 -20.80
N PHE A 174 -6.86 8.92 -19.79
CA PHE A 174 -6.92 8.27 -18.49
C PHE A 174 -7.81 7.01 -18.51
N MET A 175 -8.92 7.07 -19.25
CA MET A 175 -9.90 5.97 -19.35
C MET A 175 -9.41 4.78 -20.20
N SER A 176 -8.29 4.92 -20.91
CA SER A 176 -7.66 3.86 -21.72
C SER A 176 -6.59 3.07 -20.95
N LYS A 177 -6.24 3.49 -19.72
CA LYS A 177 -5.18 2.89 -18.89
C LYS A 177 -5.74 1.82 -17.96
N ASN A 178 -4.88 0.87 -17.57
CA ASN A 178 -5.22 -0.03 -16.48
C ASN A 178 -5.16 0.72 -15.12
N PRO A 179 -5.74 0.16 -14.05
CA PRO A 179 -5.84 0.85 -12.76
C PRO A 179 -4.49 1.26 -12.17
N GLU A 180 -3.47 0.43 -12.32
CA GLU A 180 -2.12 0.69 -11.82
C GLU A 180 -1.48 1.87 -12.58
N GLU A 181 -1.53 1.84 -13.91
CA GLU A 181 -1.06 2.93 -14.77
C GLU A 181 -1.81 4.25 -14.49
N ALA A 182 -3.10 4.18 -14.17
CA ALA A 182 -3.90 5.35 -13.81
C ALA A 182 -3.45 5.95 -12.47
N MET A 183 -3.18 5.11 -11.47
CA MET A 183 -2.64 5.53 -10.16
C MET A 183 -1.24 6.18 -10.30
N ASP A 184 -0.36 5.57 -11.10
CA ASP A 184 0.97 6.10 -11.39
C ASP A 184 0.89 7.43 -12.16
N PHE A 185 -0.02 7.53 -13.12
CA PHE A 185 -0.25 8.75 -13.87
C PHE A 185 -0.73 9.89 -12.96
N LEU A 186 -1.67 9.63 -12.04
CA LEU A 186 -2.12 10.63 -11.07
C LEU A 186 -0.97 11.12 -10.18
N SER A 187 -0.10 10.22 -9.75
CA SER A 187 1.11 10.56 -9.00
C SER A 187 2.08 11.42 -9.81
N TYR A 188 2.26 11.12 -11.09
CA TYR A 188 3.05 11.96 -12.00
C TYR A 188 2.44 13.35 -12.20
N VAL A 189 1.11 13.43 -12.39
CA VAL A 189 0.40 14.70 -12.53
C VAL A 189 0.55 15.55 -11.26
N ALA A 190 0.46 14.92 -10.08
CA ALA A 190 0.70 15.58 -8.80
C ALA A 190 2.09 16.23 -8.76
N GLU A 191 3.14 15.50 -9.11
CA GLU A 191 4.49 16.01 -9.09
C GLU A 191 4.69 17.21 -10.04
N VAL A 192 4.19 17.13 -11.27
CA VAL A 192 4.30 18.24 -12.23
C VAL A 192 3.45 19.45 -11.82
N SER A 193 2.31 19.21 -11.15
CA SER A 193 1.39 20.26 -10.74
C SER A 193 1.97 21.24 -9.71
N ARG A 194 3.00 20.82 -8.96
CA ARG A 194 3.73 21.70 -8.02
C ARG A 194 4.26 22.97 -8.68
N GLY A 195 4.56 22.91 -9.99
CA GLY A 195 5.10 24.02 -10.76
C GLY A 195 4.08 24.80 -11.58
N TRP A 196 2.77 24.64 -11.37
CA TRP A 196 1.73 25.28 -12.20
C TRP A 196 1.50 26.77 -11.89
N ASP A 197 1.90 27.24 -10.71
CA ASP A 197 1.71 28.64 -10.29
C ASP A 197 2.77 29.60 -10.84
N GLU A 198 3.75 29.09 -11.61
CA GLU A 198 4.77 29.90 -12.25
C GLU A 198 4.19 30.62 -13.50
N PRO A 199 4.42 31.94 -13.66
CA PRO A 199 3.71 32.78 -14.65
C PRO A 199 3.84 32.35 -16.12
N ASN A 200 4.82 31.52 -16.47
CA ASN A 200 5.08 31.03 -17.84
C ASN A 200 5.04 29.49 -17.97
N ALA A 201 4.59 28.78 -16.93
CA ALA A 201 4.81 27.35 -16.82
C ALA A 201 3.64 26.47 -17.29
N ARG A 202 2.41 26.94 -17.18
CA ARG A 202 1.22 26.09 -17.35
C ARG A 202 1.11 25.49 -18.75
N GLU A 203 1.22 26.32 -19.79
CA GLU A 203 1.11 25.86 -21.19
C GLU A 203 2.33 25.02 -21.62
N ALA A 204 3.54 25.42 -21.24
CA ALA A 204 4.76 24.68 -21.54
C ALA A 204 4.81 23.31 -20.83
N LYS A 205 4.35 23.22 -19.59
CA LYS A 205 4.35 21.98 -18.80
C LYS A 205 3.21 21.04 -19.22
N VAL A 206 2.04 21.56 -19.59
CA VAL A 206 0.98 20.74 -20.22
C VAL A 206 1.43 20.20 -21.58
N ALA A 207 2.13 21.00 -22.39
CA ALA A 207 2.73 20.52 -23.64
C ALA A 207 3.81 19.46 -23.41
N ALA A 208 4.62 19.59 -22.34
CA ALA A 208 5.61 18.58 -21.97
C ALA A 208 4.96 17.26 -21.50
N MET A 209 3.85 17.34 -20.75
CA MET A 209 3.04 16.17 -20.38
C MET A 209 2.48 15.47 -21.62
N ALA A 210 1.93 16.23 -22.57
CA ALA A 210 1.43 15.68 -23.83
C ALA A 210 2.53 14.96 -24.63
N ARG A 211 3.72 15.56 -24.76
CA ARG A 211 4.85 14.93 -25.46
C ARG A 211 5.35 13.65 -24.78
N ARG A 212 5.41 13.63 -23.44
CA ARG A 212 5.79 12.41 -22.70
C ARG A 212 4.74 11.32 -22.79
N LEU A 213 3.45 11.70 -22.84
CA LEU A 213 2.37 10.76 -23.05
C LEU A 213 2.48 10.12 -24.44
N GLU A 214 2.71 10.92 -25.48
CA GLU A 214 2.98 10.44 -26.85
C GLU A 214 4.22 9.53 -26.89
N GLU A 215 5.31 9.86 -26.17
CA GLU A 215 6.49 8.99 -26.06
C GLU A 215 6.18 7.65 -25.39
N LEU A 216 5.36 7.64 -24.33
CA LEU A 216 4.94 6.42 -23.64
C LEU A 216 4.00 5.57 -24.51
N GLU A 217 3.08 6.20 -25.25
CA GLU A 217 2.24 5.54 -26.25
C GLU A 217 3.09 4.91 -27.36
N MET A 218 4.08 5.63 -27.87
CA MET A 218 5.01 5.13 -28.89
C MET A 218 5.84 3.95 -28.38
N LYS A 219 6.29 3.97 -27.13
CA LYS A 219 6.96 2.82 -26.50
C LYS A 219 6.03 1.61 -26.36
N LYS A 220 4.77 1.82 -25.97
CA LYS A 220 3.76 0.74 -25.87
C LYS A 220 3.49 0.11 -27.24
N VAL A 221 3.38 0.92 -28.29
CA VAL A 221 3.25 0.44 -29.68
C VAL A 221 4.49 -0.33 -30.13
N GLN A 222 5.69 0.13 -29.78
CA GLN A 222 6.93 -0.57 -30.10
C GLN A 222 7.05 -1.91 -29.36
N GLU A 223 6.65 -1.99 -28.09
CA GLU A 223 6.62 -3.25 -27.33
C GLU A 223 5.58 -4.23 -27.90
N VAL A 224 4.37 -3.78 -28.22
CA VAL A 224 3.35 -4.62 -28.89
C VAL A 224 3.84 -5.11 -30.25
N GLN A 225 4.51 -4.25 -31.02
CA GLN A 225 5.14 -4.65 -32.28
C GLN A 225 6.33 -5.58 -32.06
N ALA A 226 7.10 -5.45 -30.99
CA ALA A 226 8.19 -6.37 -30.65
C ALA A 226 7.62 -7.74 -30.25
N ILE A 227 6.52 -7.79 -29.51
CA ILE A 227 5.81 -9.04 -29.18
C ILE A 227 5.20 -9.67 -30.45
N SER A 228 4.66 -8.86 -31.37
CA SER A 228 4.15 -9.37 -32.66
C SER A 228 5.26 -9.82 -33.62
N LYS A 229 6.44 -9.19 -33.57
CA LYS A 229 7.63 -9.53 -34.37
C LYS A 229 8.45 -10.67 -33.76
N THR A 230 8.30 -10.92 -32.46
CA THR A 230 8.67 -12.20 -31.85
C THR A 230 7.62 -13.20 -32.32
N SER A 231 7.71 -13.59 -33.59
CA SER A 231 6.77 -14.52 -34.17
C SER A 231 6.70 -15.74 -33.25
N VAL A 232 5.48 -16.22 -33.04
CA VAL A 232 5.25 -17.65 -32.79
C VAL A 232 6.25 -18.37 -33.68
N GLN A 233 7.28 -19.01 -33.10
CA GLN A 233 8.14 -19.89 -33.88
C GLN A 233 7.16 -20.83 -34.57
N ALA A 234 7.10 -20.79 -35.90
CA ALA A 234 6.17 -21.63 -36.65
C ALA A 234 6.38 -23.05 -36.13
N MET A 235 5.40 -23.57 -35.37
CA MET A 235 5.56 -24.89 -34.76
C MET A 235 5.37 -25.88 -35.89
N PRO A 236 6.33 -26.78 -36.14
CA PRO A 236 6.16 -27.78 -37.17
C PRO A 236 4.93 -28.63 -36.82
N CYS A 237 4.19 -29.06 -37.84
CA CYS A 237 3.07 -29.97 -37.69
C CYS A 237 3.50 -31.14 -36.81
N SER A 238 2.83 -31.36 -35.68
CA SER A 238 3.20 -32.39 -34.71
C SER A 238 3.07 -33.82 -35.25
N ILE A 239 2.41 -34.02 -36.39
CA ILE A 239 2.17 -35.32 -37.03
C ILE A 239 3.29 -35.69 -38.01
N CYS A 240 3.71 -34.75 -38.87
CA CYS A 240 4.69 -35.02 -39.94
C CYS A 240 5.95 -34.13 -39.88
N GLN A 241 6.03 -33.24 -38.89
CA GLN A 241 7.10 -32.26 -38.67
C GLN A 241 7.30 -31.24 -39.81
N SER A 242 6.34 -31.11 -40.72
CA SER A 242 6.35 -30.10 -41.79
C SER A 242 5.93 -28.72 -41.27
N TYR A 243 6.52 -27.66 -41.82
CA TYR A 243 6.15 -26.27 -41.53
C TYR A 243 5.16 -25.69 -42.55
N GLU A 244 4.78 -26.47 -43.58
CA GLU A 244 4.01 -25.95 -44.72
C GLU A 244 2.49 -25.92 -44.49
N HIS A 245 2.00 -26.54 -43.42
CA HIS A 245 0.56 -26.62 -43.13
C HIS A 245 0.30 -26.70 -41.62
N LEU A 246 -0.92 -26.38 -41.20
CA LEU A 246 -1.36 -26.60 -39.82
C LEU A 246 -1.67 -28.08 -39.56
N VAL A 247 -1.71 -28.47 -38.28
CA VAL A 247 -1.95 -29.87 -37.88
C VAL A 247 -3.30 -30.40 -38.39
N GLU A 248 -4.32 -29.55 -38.46
CA GLU A 248 -5.67 -29.90 -38.90
C GLU A 248 -5.78 -30.21 -40.40
N GLU A 249 -4.82 -29.75 -41.19
CA GLU A 249 -4.75 -29.97 -42.64
C GLU A 249 -3.70 -31.02 -43.01
N CYS A 250 -3.16 -31.75 -42.03
CA CYS A 250 -2.08 -32.67 -42.27
C CYS A 250 -2.55 -33.87 -43.12
N PRO A 251 -1.93 -34.12 -44.28
CA PRO A 251 -2.37 -35.16 -45.21
C PRO A 251 -2.17 -36.59 -44.67
N THR A 252 -1.46 -36.74 -43.55
CA THR A 252 -1.27 -38.02 -42.84
C THR A 252 -2.13 -38.15 -41.58
N ILE A 253 -3.16 -37.30 -41.39
CA ILE A 253 -4.16 -37.52 -40.34
C ILE A 253 -4.79 -38.90 -40.57
N PRO A 254 -4.67 -39.84 -39.60
CA PRO A 254 -5.37 -41.11 -39.70
C PRO A 254 -6.89 -40.83 -39.66
N GLN A 255 -7.62 -41.34 -40.64
CA GLN A 255 -9.10 -41.34 -40.59
C GLN A 255 -9.62 -42.31 -39.54
#